data_AF-A0A316M5K0-F1
#
_entry.id   AF-A0A316M5K0-F1
#
_cell.length_a   1.000
_cell.length_b   1.000
_cell.length_c   1.000
_cell.angle_alpha   90.00
_cell.angle_beta   90.00
_cell.angle_gamma   90.00
#
_symmetry.space_group_name_H-M   'P 1'
#
loop_
_entity.id
_entity.type
_entity.pdbx_description
1 polymer ?
#
loop_
_entity_poly.entity_id
_entity_poly.type
_entity_poly.pdbx_seq_one_letter_code
_entity_poly.pdbx_strand_id
1 'polypeptide(L)'
;MKNKIDKMLRDRPIKDKLNLVFRMVTISFLLLVVVSLAEMVMSKNIPGIIVILVLAILGIAFNAYVMKRLAALLVAPIESLVVAAEKISQGDFEIGTPYEAEDELGGLSDTFETAAGVLKKVVSDLLMIVESFSVGNFNVRSSCPEAYVGQLRSVLDKLNEMVVKISETMHGIQESGEQVSAGSGQLAESAQDIAEGATNQAAAVEELVATVDEVTNQVLENTKSTDIVHDKAKQVGIEASNSQKKMDELVEAMKKINATTQNVEKIIADIENIASQTNLLSLNASIEAARAGEAGRGFAVVADQIRQLAEESANSAVESKKLIEQSLSEVDDGNKVTKETGEAMKKVMDELDKIIQEVANIRTASDRQAKSVEEIRKGVEDINDVIQSNSAAAEETSATSEELAASASTLSELLEKFVLRD
;
A
#
# COMPACT_ATOMS: atom_id res chain seq x y z
N MET A 1 -31.97 -34.01 89.66
CA MET A 1 -30.58 -34.52 89.54
C MET A 1 -30.15 -34.80 88.10
N LYS A 2 -31.01 -35.39 87.25
CA LYS A 2 -30.75 -35.68 85.81
C LYS A 2 -30.07 -34.53 85.03
N ASN A 3 -30.68 -33.34 85.00
CA ASN A 3 -30.16 -32.17 84.26
C ASN A 3 -28.79 -31.61 84.70
N LYS A 4 -28.32 -31.89 85.93
CA LYS A 4 -27.04 -31.36 86.43
C LYS A 4 -25.88 -32.30 86.09
N ILE A 5 -26.13 -33.61 86.13
CA ILE A 5 -25.16 -34.64 85.76
C ILE A 5 -24.95 -34.65 84.24
N ASP A 6 -26.02 -34.52 83.44
CA ASP A 6 -25.92 -34.48 81.98
C ASP A 6 -25.12 -33.26 81.49
N LYS A 7 -25.30 -32.09 82.13
CA LYS A 7 -24.47 -30.90 81.85
C LYS A 7 -23.01 -31.07 82.26
N MET A 8 -22.74 -31.73 83.40
CA MET A 8 -21.36 -31.96 83.87
C MET A 8 -20.58 -32.96 83.01
N LEU A 9 -21.29 -33.82 82.28
CA LEU A 9 -20.72 -34.88 81.45
C LEU A 9 -20.65 -34.53 79.96
N ARG A 10 -21.25 -33.44 79.48
CA ARG A 10 -21.34 -33.18 78.03
C ARG A 10 -19.97 -32.96 77.37
N ASP A 11 -19.13 -32.14 77.98
CA ASP A 11 -17.88 -31.64 77.36
C ASP A 11 -16.62 -32.35 77.85
N ARG A 12 -16.76 -33.46 78.59
CA ARG A 12 -15.62 -34.25 79.07
C ARG A 12 -15.22 -35.36 78.09
N PRO A 13 -13.95 -35.81 78.08
CA PRO A 13 -13.56 -37.02 77.35
C PRO A 13 -14.41 -38.22 77.75
N ILE A 14 -14.67 -39.14 76.80
CA ILE A 14 -15.49 -40.33 77.04
C ILE A 14 -14.94 -41.17 78.20
N LYS A 15 -13.61 -41.24 78.34
CA LYS A 15 -12.91 -41.82 79.48
C LYS A 15 -13.36 -41.26 80.83
N ASP A 16 -13.44 -39.94 80.94
CA ASP A 16 -13.82 -39.25 82.16
C ASP A 16 -15.31 -39.40 82.47
N LYS A 17 -16.15 -39.49 81.44
CA LYS A 17 -17.58 -39.79 81.61
C LYS A 17 -17.78 -41.19 82.19
N LEU A 18 -17.11 -42.19 81.62
CA LEU A 18 -17.17 -43.58 82.11
C LEU A 18 -16.61 -43.68 83.54
N ASN A 19 -15.47 -43.05 83.82
CA ASN A 19 -14.89 -43.01 85.17
C ASN A 19 -15.86 -42.43 86.20
N LEU A 20 -16.58 -41.35 85.85
CA LEU A 20 -17.57 -40.74 86.74
C LEU A 20 -18.77 -41.68 86.98
N VAL A 21 -19.28 -42.34 85.94
CA VAL A 21 -20.40 -43.29 86.06
C VAL A 21 -20.02 -44.48 86.92
N PHE A 22 -18.88 -45.12 86.66
CA PHE A 22 -18.41 -46.25 87.46
C PHE A 22 -18.11 -45.86 88.90
N ARG A 23 -17.55 -44.66 89.13
CA ARG A 23 -17.36 -44.14 90.49
C ARG A 23 -18.69 -43.95 91.22
N MET A 24 -19.74 -43.48 90.55
CA MET A 24 -21.09 -43.42 91.13
C MET A 24 -21.64 -44.81 91.46
N VAL A 25 -21.44 -45.81 90.58
CA VAL A 25 -21.83 -47.20 90.85
C VAL A 25 -21.09 -47.78 92.04
N THR A 26 -19.77 -47.55 92.13
CA THR A 26 -18.95 -48.02 93.26
C THR A 26 -19.38 -47.37 94.57
N ILE A 27 -19.66 -46.06 94.58
CA ILE A 27 -20.16 -45.35 95.77
C ILE A 27 -21.51 -45.93 96.21
N SER A 28 -22.43 -46.16 95.26
CA SER A 28 -23.75 -46.76 95.57
C SER A 28 -23.63 -48.17 96.12
N PHE A 29 -22.74 -49.00 95.57
CA PHE A 29 -22.46 -50.34 96.07
C PHE A 29 -21.86 -50.32 97.48
N LEU A 30 -20.91 -49.42 97.73
CA LEU A 30 -20.27 -49.29 99.04
C LEU A 30 -21.26 -48.82 100.11
N LEU A 31 -22.22 -47.97 99.75
CA LEU A 31 -23.35 -47.59 100.59
C LEU A 31 -24.23 -48.79 100.99
N LEU A 32 -24.55 -49.68 100.05
CA LEU A 32 -25.30 -50.91 100.33
C LEU A 32 -24.54 -51.88 101.23
N VAL A 33 -23.22 -52.02 101.01
CA VAL A 33 -22.34 -52.80 101.88
C VAL A 33 -22.36 -52.25 103.30
N VAL A 34 -22.27 -50.93 103.47
CA VAL A 34 -22.29 -50.27 104.80
C VAL A 34 -23.62 -50.52 105.52
N VAL A 35 -24.75 -50.36 104.82
CA VAL A 35 -26.08 -50.65 105.40
C VAL A 35 -26.18 -52.12 105.83
N SER A 36 -25.72 -53.05 104.99
CA SER A 36 -25.76 -54.48 105.29
C SER A 36 -24.81 -54.86 106.45
N LEU A 37 -23.63 -54.23 106.54
CA LEU A 37 -22.74 -54.39 107.69
C LEU A 37 -23.39 -53.92 108.99
N ALA A 38 -24.10 -52.79 108.96
CA ALA A 38 -24.76 -52.21 110.13
C ALA A 38 -25.84 -53.16 110.69
N GLU A 39 -26.67 -53.76 109.83
CA GLU A 39 -27.65 -54.78 110.24
C GLU A 39 -26.97 -56.02 110.85
N MET A 40 -25.86 -56.46 110.26
CA MET A 40 -25.16 -57.67 110.72
C MET A 40 -24.43 -57.48 112.05
N VAL A 41 -23.86 -56.29 112.29
CA VAL A 41 -23.27 -55.89 113.57
C VAL A 41 -24.34 -55.84 114.67
N MET A 42 -25.55 -55.32 114.38
CA MET A 42 -26.68 -55.35 115.31
C MET A 42 -27.14 -56.77 115.65
N SER A 43 -27.10 -57.70 114.69
CA SER A 43 -27.46 -59.11 114.90
C SER A 43 -26.39 -59.97 115.60
N LYS A 44 -25.21 -59.41 115.91
CA LYS A 44 -24.02 -60.12 116.44
C LYS A 44 -23.56 -61.33 115.61
N ASN A 45 -23.83 -61.34 114.30
CA ASN A 45 -23.50 -62.45 113.41
C ASN A 45 -22.09 -62.28 112.80
N ILE A 46 -21.06 -62.64 113.57
CA ILE A 46 -19.64 -62.52 113.19
C ILE A 46 -19.29 -63.20 111.83
N PRO A 47 -19.70 -64.46 111.55
CA PRO A 47 -19.38 -65.07 110.25
C PRO A 47 -20.02 -64.31 109.09
N GLY A 48 -21.17 -63.68 109.33
CA GLY A 48 -21.82 -62.80 108.38
C GLY A 48 -20.99 -61.57 107.99
N ILE A 49 -20.43 -60.86 108.98
CA ILE A 49 -19.63 -59.65 108.74
C ILE A 49 -18.42 -59.96 107.84
N ILE A 50 -17.77 -61.10 108.08
CA ILE A 50 -16.65 -61.57 107.27
C ILE A 50 -17.10 -61.81 105.81
N VAL A 51 -18.24 -62.45 105.61
CA VAL A 51 -18.80 -62.70 104.27
C VAL A 51 -19.10 -61.38 103.54
N ILE A 52 -19.71 -60.38 104.19
CA ILE A 52 -20.01 -59.10 103.54
C ILE A 52 -18.74 -58.32 103.23
N LEU A 53 -17.73 -58.30 104.12
CA LEU A 53 -16.46 -57.64 103.85
C LEU A 53 -15.72 -58.28 102.66
N VAL A 54 -15.75 -59.61 102.55
CA VAL A 54 -15.20 -60.32 101.38
C VAL A 54 -15.97 -59.95 100.11
N LEU A 55 -17.31 -59.92 100.15
CA LEU A 55 -18.14 -59.51 99.00
C LEU A 55 -17.90 -58.04 98.61
N ALA A 56 -17.63 -57.15 99.57
CA ALA A 56 -17.32 -55.76 99.32
C ALA A 56 -16.00 -55.60 98.55
N ILE A 57 -14.96 -56.31 99.01
CA ILE A 57 -13.65 -56.33 98.33
C ILE A 57 -13.78 -56.91 96.92
N LEU A 58 -14.51 -58.03 96.77
CA LEU A 58 -14.78 -58.63 95.48
C LEU A 58 -15.57 -57.69 94.54
N GLY A 59 -16.55 -56.95 95.07
CA GLY A 59 -17.33 -55.99 94.27
C GLY A 59 -16.52 -54.78 93.81
N ILE A 60 -15.65 -54.24 94.67
CA ILE A 60 -14.71 -53.15 94.29
C ILE A 60 -13.71 -53.66 93.25
N ALA A 61 -13.14 -54.85 93.47
CA ALA A 61 -12.22 -55.48 92.52
C ALA A 61 -12.91 -55.77 91.17
N PHE A 62 -14.15 -56.25 91.19
CA PHE A 62 -14.96 -56.50 90.00
C PHE A 62 -15.26 -55.20 89.25
N ASN A 63 -15.63 -54.12 89.95
CA ASN A 63 -15.89 -52.82 89.31
C ASN A 63 -14.61 -52.22 88.70
N ALA A 64 -13.48 -52.28 89.41
CA ALA A 64 -12.18 -51.87 88.87
C ALA A 64 -11.77 -52.72 87.65
N TYR A 65 -12.04 -54.03 87.69
CA TYR A 65 -11.83 -54.94 86.56
C TYR A 65 -12.71 -54.56 85.35
N VAL A 66 -14.01 -54.35 85.57
CA VAL A 66 -14.96 -53.95 84.52
C VAL A 66 -14.59 -52.58 83.95
N MET A 67 -14.21 -51.61 84.77
CA MET A 67 -13.74 -50.30 84.33
C MET A 67 -12.48 -50.41 83.47
N LYS A 68 -11.48 -51.17 83.92
CA LYS A 68 -10.24 -51.38 83.15
C LYS A 68 -10.53 -52.10 81.82
N ARG A 69 -11.46 -53.06 81.84
CA ARG A 69 -11.89 -53.81 80.65
C ARG A 69 -12.67 -52.93 79.66
N LEU A 70 -13.58 -52.08 80.12
CA LEU A 70 -14.31 -51.14 79.26
C LEU A 70 -13.42 -50.01 78.74
N ALA A 71 -12.46 -49.53 79.54
CA ALA A 71 -11.46 -48.58 79.05
C ALA A 71 -10.63 -49.18 77.91
N ALA A 72 -10.25 -50.46 78.03
CA ALA A 72 -9.51 -51.15 76.97
C ALA A 72 -10.39 -51.48 75.74
N LEU A 73 -11.66 -51.84 75.93
CA LEU A 73 -12.53 -52.30 74.83
C LEU A 73 -13.32 -51.20 74.12
N LEU A 74 -13.58 -50.06 74.77
CA LEU A 74 -14.39 -48.96 74.19
C LEU A 74 -13.64 -47.63 74.12
N VAL A 75 -12.93 -47.26 75.19
CA VAL A 75 -12.31 -45.91 75.27
C VAL A 75 -11.09 -45.82 74.37
N ALA A 76 -10.18 -46.80 74.43
CA ALA A 76 -8.96 -46.78 73.62
C ALA A 76 -9.24 -46.81 72.10
N PRO A 77 -10.14 -47.65 71.56
CA PRO A 77 -10.51 -47.61 70.15
C PRO A 77 -11.09 -46.26 69.71
N ILE A 78 -11.95 -45.63 70.53
CA ILE A 78 -12.52 -44.31 70.21
C ILE A 78 -11.43 -43.23 70.21
N GLU A 79 -10.49 -43.26 71.16
CA GLU A 79 -9.33 -42.35 71.16
C GLU A 79 -8.50 -42.52 69.87
N SER A 80 -8.23 -43.75 69.42
CA SER A 80 -7.54 -44.02 68.16
C SER A 80 -8.29 -43.49 66.93
N LEU A 81 -9.62 -43.66 66.88
CA LEU A 81 -10.45 -43.15 65.79
C LEU A 81 -10.48 -41.61 65.75
N VAL A 82 -10.45 -40.94 66.91
CA VAL A 82 -10.34 -39.48 66.99
C VAL A 82 -9.00 -39.01 66.43
N VAL A 83 -7.90 -39.69 66.78
CA VAL A 83 -6.56 -39.38 66.22
C VAL A 83 -6.54 -39.58 64.70
N ALA A 84 -7.16 -40.65 64.19
CA ALA A 84 -7.28 -40.88 62.76
C ALA A 84 -8.08 -39.78 62.04
N ALA A 85 -9.20 -39.35 62.62
CA ALA A 85 -9.99 -38.24 62.09
C ALA A 85 -9.21 -36.92 62.10
N GLU A 86 -8.43 -36.66 63.16
CA GLU A 86 -7.58 -35.48 63.27
C GLU A 86 -6.49 -35.49 62.18
N LYS A 87 -5.81 -36.63 61.97
CA LYS A 87 -4.85 -36.78 60.87
C LYS A 87 -5.46 -36.50 59.49
N ILE A 88 -6.61 -37.11 59.17
CA ILE A 88 -7.32 -36.85 57.90
C ILE A 88 -7.64 -35.36 57.76
N SER A 89 -8.11 -34.71 58.84
CA SER A 89 -8.45 -33.29 58.82
C SER A 89 -7.25 -32.38 58.57
N GLN A 90 -6.04 -32.83 58.91
CA GLN A 90 -4.78 -32.12 58.66
C GLN A 90 -4.18 -32.46 57.29
N GLY A 91 -4.80 -33.35 56.51
CA GLY A 91 -4.29 -33.82 55.22
C GLY A 91 -3.26 -34.94 55.33
N ASP A 92 -3.05 -35.51 56.53
CA ASP A 92 -2.29 -36.75 56.71
C ASP A 92 -3.23 -37.95 56.53
N PHE A 93 -3.12 -38.62 55.37
CA PHE A 93 -3.91 -39.80 55.05
C PHE A 93 -3.24 -41.11 55.47
N GLU A 94 -2.07 -41.06 56.12
CA GLU A 94 -1.38 -42.24 56.67
C GLU A 94 -1.85 -42.53 58.10
N ILE A 95 -3.12 -42.93 58.20
CA ILE A 95 -3.76 -43.22 59.49
C ILE A 95 -3.55 -44.65 60.00
N GLY A 96 -3.08 -45.56 59.14
CA GLY A 96 -2.97 -46.99 59.46
C GLY A 96 -4.35 -47.63 59.67
N THR A 97 -4.40 -48.67 60.51
CA THR A 97 -5.62 -49.32 60.99
C THR A 97 -5.88 -48.90 62.44
N PRO A 98 -6.71 -47.87 62.70
CA PRO A 98 -6.91 -47.32 64.05
C PRO A 98 -7.43 -48.36 65.06
N TYR A 99 -8.28 -49.28 64.60
CA TYR A 99 -8.86 -50.36 65.38
C TYR A 99 -9.29 -51.52 64.47
N GLU A 100 -9.13 -52.76 64.91
CA GLU A 100 -9.48 -53.96 64.15
C GLU A 100 -10.40 -54.85 65.01
N ALA A 101 -11.68 -54.93 64.62
CA ALA A 101 -12.70 -55.76 65.23
C ALA A 101 -13.90 -55.92 64.30
N GLU A 102 -14.76 -56.91 64.56
CA GLU A 102 -16.01 -57.11 63.81
C GLU A 102 -17.22 -56.33 64.41
N ASP A 103 -16.95 -55.32 65.24
CA ASP A 103 -17.99 -54.48 65.86
C ASP A 103 -18.18 -53.13 65.12
N GLU A 104 -19.08 -52.27 65.63
CA GLU A 104 -19.37 -50.98 65.02
C GLU A 104 -18.16 -50.03 64.99
N LEU A 105 -17.23 -50.16 65.95
CA LEU A 105 -16.01 -49.34 65.98
C LEU A 105 -15.00 -49.85 64.94
N GLY A 106 -14.94 -51.17 64.72
CA GLY A 106 -14.19 -51.78 63.62
C GLY A 106 -14.73 -51.34 62.26
N GLY A 107 -16.05 -51.40 62.03
CA GLY A 107 -16.65 -50.91 60.79
C GLY A 107 -16.43 -49.41 60.55
N LEU A 108 -16.37 -48.59 61.61
CA LEU A 108 -16.02 -47.18 61.52
C LEU A 108 -14.52 -46.97 61.19
N SER A 109 -13.65 -47.81 61.72
CA SER A 109 -12.22 -47.86 61.39
C SER A 109 -12.00 -48.15 59.91
N ASP A 110 -12.66 -49.19 59.38
CA ASP A 110 -12.61 -49.56 57.95
C ASP A 110 -13.10 -48.43 57.04
N THR A 111 -14.13 -47.69 57.49
CA THR A 111 -14.66 -46.54 56.75
C THR A 111 -13.66 -45.39 56.73
N PHE A 112 -12.98 -45.09 57.85
CA PHE A 112 -11.92 -44.10 57.88
C PHE A 112 -10.73 -44.50 57.03
N GLU A 113 -10.31 -45.76 57.07
CA GLU A 113 -9.24 -46.29 56.23
C GLU A 113 -9.58 -46.17 54.75
N THR A 114 -10.81 -46.55 54.37
CA THR A 114 -11.30 -46.40 52.99
C THR A 114 -11.30 -44.94 52.55
N ALA A 115 -11.82 -44.02 53.38
CA ALA A 115 -11.85 -42.60 53.07
C ALA A 115 -10.44 -42.01 52.94
N ALA A 116 -9.53 -42.32 53.88
CA ALA A 116 -8.14 -41.90 53.83
C ALA A 116 -7.43 -42.48 52.60
N GLY A 117 -7.68 -43.75 52.26
CA GLY A 117 -7.12 -44.41 51.08
C GLY A 117 -7.58 -43.78 49.77
N VAL A 118 -8.87 -43.42 49.64
CA VAL A 118 -9.40 -42.70 48.48
C VAL A 118 -8.76 -41.31 48.37
N LEU A 119 -8.72 -40.55 49.46
CA LEU A 119 -8.13 -39.21 49.46
C LEU A 119 -6.63 -39.25 49.14
N LYS A 120 -5.89 -40.21 49.73
CA LYS A 120 -4.45 -40.42 49.43
C LYS A 120 -4.22 -40.70 47.95
N LYS A 121 -5.01 -41.60 47.35
CA LYS A 121 -4.91 -41.92 45.91
C LYS A 121 -5.21 -40.70 45.03
N VAL A 122 -6.31 -40.01 45.30
CA VAL A 122 -6.71 -38.82 44.52
C VAL A 122 -5.68 -37.71 44.64
N VAL A 123 -5.17 -37.42 45.84
CA VAL A 123 -4.15 -36.39 46.04
C VAL A 123 -2.83 -36.77 45.37
N SER A 124 -2.41 -38.04 45.47
CA SER A 124 -1.20 -38.51 44.79
C SER A 124 -1.31 -38.42 43.26
N ASP A 125 -2.47 -38.73 42.70
CA ASP A 125 -2.71 -38.66 41.26
C ASP A 125 -2.79 -37.21 40.76
N LEU A 126 -3.46 -36.31 41.51
CA LEU A 126 -3.45 -34.88 41.22
C LEU A 126 -2.04 -34.28 41.28
N LEU A 127 -1.22 -34.69 42.26
CA LEU A 127 0.17 -34.24 42.35
C LEU A 127 0.98 -34.66 41.11
N MET A 128 0.83 -35.89 40.65
CA MET A 128 1.50 -36.38 39.43
C MET A 128 1.06 -35.60 38.18
N ILE A 129 -0.24 -35.29 38.05
CA ILE A 129 -0.76 -34.49 36.95
C ILE A 129 -0.18 -33.07 36.99
N VAL A 130 -0.20 -32.42 38.16
CA VAL A 130 0.31 -31.04 38.32
C VAL A 130 1.82 -30.97 38.13
N GLU A 131 2.56 -31.97 38.59
CA GLU A 131 4.00 -32.10 38.32
C GLU A 131 4.28 -32.21 36.81
N SER A 132 3.47 -32.98 36.08
CA SER A 132 3.56 -33.04 34.61
C SER A 132 3.26 -31.69 33.95
N PHE A 133 2.29 -30.92 34.46
CA PHE A 133 2.01 -29.57 33.95
C PHE A 133 3.18 -28.59 34.17
N SER A 134 3.89 -28.72 35.29
CA SER A 134 5.04 -27.86 35.61
C SER A 134 6.21 -28.00 34.62
N VAL A 135 6.32 -29.15 33.95
CA VAL A 135 7.30 -29.42 32.89
C VAL A 135 6.70 -29.27 31.49
N GLY A 136 5.49 -28.71 31.38
CA GLY A 136 4.83 -28.42 30.10
C GLY A 136 4.06 -29.58 29.47
N ASN A 137 3.89 -30.72 30.15
CA ASN A 137 3.14 -31.85 29.62
C ASN A 137 1.67 -31.79 30.01
N PHE A 138 0.83 -31.26 29.11
CA PHE A 138 -0.62 -31.16 29.27
C PHE A 138 -1.39 -32.39 28.74
N ASN A 139 -0.73 -33.32 28.05
CA ASN A 139 -1.37 -34.55 27.57
C ASN A 139 -1.50 -35.66 28.64
N VAL A 140 -1.00 -35.42 29.85
CA VAL A 140 -1.13 -36.36 30.98
C VAL A 140 -2.61 -36.62 31.32
N ARG A 141 -2.92 -37.84 31.79
CA ARG A 141 -4.24 -38.26 32.25
C ARG A 141 -4.14 -38.86 33.65
N SER A 142 -5.26 -38.84 34.38
CA SER A 142 -5.38 -39.55 35.66
C SER A 142 -5.02 -41.03 35.50
N SER A 143 -4.17 -41.54 36.38
CA SER A 143 -3.81 -42.97 36.44
C SER A 143 -4.84 -43.79 37.21
N CYS A 144 -5.78 -43.13 37.92
CA CYS A 144 -6.81 -43.79 38.71
C CYS A 144 -8.17 -43.06 38.64
N PRO A 145 -8.78 -42.89 37.45
CA PRO A 145 -10.03 -42.13 37.27
C PRO A 145 -11.21 -42.69 38.09
N GLU A 146 -11.18 -43.98 38.41
CA GLU A 146 -12.17 -44.68 39.23
C GLU A 146 -12.11 -44.28 40.72
N ALA A 147 -10.97 -43.79 41.21
CA ALA A 147 -10.81 -43.33 42.59
C ALA A 147 -11.52 -41.99 42.85
N TYR A 148 -11.81 -41.23 41.79
CA TYR A 148 -12.50 -39.96 41.86
C TYR A 148 -14.01 -40.18 41.92
N VAL A 149 -14.54 -40.26 43.14
CA VAL A 149 -15.97 -40.48 43.41
C VAL A 149 -16.67 -39.22 43.94
N GLY A 150 -17.97 -39.12 43.70
CA GLY A 150 -18.79 -37.99 44.19
C GLY A 150 -18.25 -36.63 43.72
N GLN A 151 -18.03 -35.72 44.66
CA GLN A 151 -17.52 -34.37 44.35
C GLN A 151 -16.09 -34.37 43.80
N LEU A 152 -15.27 -35.38 44.13
CA LEU A 152 -13.90 -35.50 43.60
C LEU A 152 -13.93 -35.74 42.08
N ARG A 153 -14.96 -36.42 41.56
CA ARG A 153 -15.13 -36.59 40.11
C ARG A 153 -15.26 -35.25 39.39
N SER A 154 -16.04 -34.33 39.95
CA SER A 154 -16.19 -33.00 39.38
C SER A 154 -14.87 -32.23 39.33
N VAL A 155 -13.95 -32.46 40.27
CA VAL A 155 -12.62 -31.85 40.25
C VAL A 155 -11.81 -32.36 39.06
N LEU A 156 -11.79 -33.68 38.85
CA LEU A 156 -11.10 -34.30 37.71
C LEU A 156 -11.70 -33.83 36.37
N ASP A 157 -13.03 -33.77 36.27
CA ASP A 157 -13.71 -33.33 35.05
C ASP A 157 -13.36 -31.86 34.73
N LYS A 158 -13.33 -30.97 35.74
CA LYS A 158 -12.95 -29.56 35.55
C LYS A 158 -11.46 -29.39 35.21
N LEU A 159 -10.60 -30.21 35.80
CA LEU A 159 -9.18 -30.25 35.44
C LEU A 159 -8.99 -30.64 33.97
N ASN A 160 -9.71 -31.67 33.51
CA ASN A 160 -9.69 -32.07 32.10
C ASN A 160 -10.22 -30.98 31.17
N GLU A 161 -11.32 -30.31 31.53
CA GLU A 161 -11.86 -29.20 30.75
C GLU A 161 -10.84 -28.05 30.63
N MET A 162 -10.13 -27.74 31.71
CA MET A 162 -9.08 -26.71 31.71
C MET A 162 -7.93 -27.09 30.76
N VAL A 163 -7.46 -28.33 30.81
CA VAL A 163 -6.37 -28.84 29.96
C VAL A 163 -6.74 -28.77 28.47
N VAL A 164 -7.97 -29.16 28.13
CA VAL A 164 -8.47 -29.10 26.74
C VAL A 164 -8.47 -27.65 26.26
N LYS A 165 -9.05 -26.72 27.04
CA LYS A 165 -9.08 -25.29 26.65
C LYS A 165 -7.68 -24.67 26.51
N ILE A 166 -6.75 -25.03 27.38
CA ILE A 166 -5.35 -24.56 27.28
C ILE A 166 -4.73 -25.11 26.00
N SER A 167 -4.93 -26.40 25.69
CA SER A 167 -4.37 -27.03 24.50
C SER A 167 -4.96 -26.44 23.21
N GLU A 168 -6.28 -26.27 23.15
CA GLU A 168 -6.98 -25.57 22.05
C GLU A 168 -6.44 -24.15 21.83
N THR A 169 -6.24 -23.39 22.92
CA THR A 169 -5.70 -22.03 22.84
C THR A 169 -4.26 -22.03 22.31
N MET A 170 -3.41 -22.94 22.79
CA MET A 170 -2.02 -23.04 22.33
C MET A 170 -1.92 -23.47 20.87
N HIS A 171 -2.77 -24.40 20.42
CA HIS A 171 -2.88 -24.75 19.00
C HIS A 171 -3.30 -23.55 18.14
N GLY A 172 -4.29 -22.76 18.59
CA GLY A 172 -4.69 -21.54 17.87
C GLY A 172 -3.58 -20.50 17.79
N ILE A 173 -2.74 -20.36 18.83
CA ILE A 173 -1.55 -19.50 18.80
C ILE A 173 -0.50 -20.05 17.82
N GLN A 174 -0.28 -21.36 17.80
CA GLN A 174 0.64 -22.01 16.86
C GLN A 174 0.22 -21.76 15.40
N GLU A 175 -1.05 -22.00 15.07
CA GLU A 175 -1.60 -21.75 13.73
C GLU A 175 -1.46 -20.26 13.34
N SER A 176 -1.76 -19.35 14.28
CA SER A 176 -1.60 -17.91 14.05
C SER A 176 -0.13 -17.54 13.80
N GLY A 177 0.80 -18.16 14.52
CA GLY A 177 2.24 -17.97 14.32
C GLY A 177 2.71 -18.46 12.94
N GLU A 178 2.26 -19.64 12.51
CA GLU A 178 2.53 -20.18 11.18
C GLU A 178 2.01 -19.25 10.07
N GLN A 179 0.80 -18.70 10.24
CA GLN A 179 0.23 -17.71 9.31
C GLN A 179 1.06 -16.42 9.26
N VAL A 180 1.52 -15.91 10.42
CA VAL A 180 2.39 -14.73 10.47
C VAL A 180 3.73 -15.01 9.78
N SER A 181 4.32 -16.18 9.99
CA SER A 181 5.58 -16.58 9.33
C SER A 181 5.41 -16.63 7.81
N ALA A 182 4.36 -17.30 7.32
CA ALA A 182 4.07 -17.40 5.89
C ALA A 182 3.77 -16.01 5.27
N GLY A 183 2.95 -15.19 5.93
CA GLY A 183 2.62 -13.84 5.49
C GLY A 183 3.84 -12.91 5.46
N SER A 184 4.75 -13.06 6.41
CA SER A 184 6.02 -12.30 6.43
C SER A 184 6.93 -12.72 5.28
N GLY A 185 7.01 -14.02 4.96
CA GLY A 185 7.74 -14.50 3.79
C GLY A 185 7.22 -13.90 2.48
N GLN A 186 5.90 -13.85 2.31
CA GLN A 186 5.27 -13.23 1.14
C GLN A 186 5.50 -11.70 1.09
N LEU A 187 5.50 -11.04 2.24
CA LEU A 187 5.76 -9.60 2.34
C LEU A 187 7.23 -9.26 1.98
N ALA A 188 8.19 -10.10 2.40
CA ALA A 188 9.59 -9.98 2.03
C ALA A 188 9.79 -10.17 0.51
N GLU A 189 9.14 -11.17 -0.09
CA GLU A 189 9.16 -11.38 -1.55
C GLU A 189 8.57 -10.17 -2.30
N SER A 190 7.42 -9.67 -1.84
CA SER A 190 6.79 -8.47 -2.42
C SER A 190 7.67 -7.22 -2.29
N ALA A 191 8.38 -7.07 -1.18
CA ALA A 191 9.32 -5.99 -0.98
C ALA A 191 10.51 -6.09 -1.95
N GLN A 192 11.03 -7.30 -2.18
CA GLN A 192 12.08 -7.54 -3.17
C GLN A 192 11.62 -7.17 -4.59
N ASP A 193 10.40 -7.55 -4.97
CA ASP A 193 9.80 -7.18 -6.26
C ASP A 193 9.66 -5.66 -6.42
N ILE A 194 9.26 -4.96 -5.35
CA ILE A 194 9.19 -3.49 -5.36
C ILE A 194 10.58 -2.88 -5.53
N ALA A 195 11.61 -3.40 -4.85
CA ALA A 195 12.99 -2.90 -4.98
C ALA A 195 13.56 -3.10 -6.39
N GLU A 196 13.32 -4.27 -6.99
CA GLU A 196 13.68 -4.54 -8.38
C GLU A 196 12.91 -3.63 -9.35
N GLY A 197 11.60 -3.48 -9.12
CA GLY A 197 10.75 -2.57 -9.88
C GLY A 197 11.23 -1.12 -9.80
N ALA A 198 11.60 -0.64 -8.61
CA ALA A 198 12.16 0.70 -8.40
C ALA A 198 13.48 0.88 -9.16
N THR A 199 14.35 -0.14 -9.15
CA THR A 199 15.62 -0.11 -9.91
C THR A 199 15.38 -0.02 -11.42
N ASN A 200 14.44 -0.81 -11.94
CA ASN A 200 14.07 -0.76 -13.36
C ASN A 200 13.42 0.57 -13.74
N GLN A 201 12.57 1.12 -12.86
CA GLN A 201 11.98 2.44 -13.05
C GLN A 201 13.03 3.55 -13.03
N ALA A 202 14.05 3.46 -12.18
CA ALA A 202 15.14 4.43 -12.15
C ALA A 202 15.88 4.48 -13.50
N ALA A 203 16.21 3.32 -14.07
CA ALA A 203 16.85 3.24 -15.38
C ALA A 203 15.96 3.85 -16.50
N ALA A 204 14.66 3.58 -16.48
CA ALA A 204 13.73 4.19 -17.44
C ALA A 204 13.60 5.70 -17.28
N VAL A 205 13.67 6.21 -16.04
CA VAL A 205 13.68 7.64 -15.74
C VAL A 205 14.95 8.31 -16.24
N GLU A 206 16.12 7.68 -16.10
CA GLU A 206 17.37 8.21 -16.67
C GLU A 206 17.27 8.38 -18.19
N GLU A 207 16.70 7.41 -18.90
CA GLU A 207 16.47 7.50 -20.34
C GLU A 207 15.45 8.59 -20.72
N LEU A 208 14.39 8.75 -19.89
CA LEU A 208 13.41 9.83 -20.05
C LEU A 208 14.05 11.20 -19.86
N VAL A 209 14.93 11.38 -18.88
CA VAL A 209 15.67 12.64 -18.67
C VAL A 209 16.49 12.97 -19.91
N ALA A 210 17.24 11.99 -20.45
CA ALA A 210 18.01 12.19 -21.68
C ALA A 210 17.13 12.57 -22.87
N THR A 211 15.95 11.95 -23.00
CA THR A 211 14.97 12.27 -24.04
C THR A 211 14.41 13.68 -23.87
N VAL A 212 14.12 14.10 -22.66
CA VAL A 212 13.64 15.46 -22.34
C VAL A 212 14.70 16.50 -22.67
N ASP A 213 15.96 16.24 -22.37
CA ASP A 213 17.09 17.11 -22.73
C ASP A 213 17.26 17.22 -24.26
N GLU A 214 17.13 16.10 -24.99
CA GLU A 214 17.18 16.09 -26.45
C GLU A 214 16.04 16.93 -27.05
N VAL A 215 14.80 16.72 -26.59
CA VAL A 215 13.63 17.50 -27.05
C VAL A 215 13.79 18.98 -26.71
N THR A 216 14.32 19.31 -25.53
CA THR A 216 14.61 20.70 -25.12
C THR A 216 15.57 21.35 -26.12
N ASN A 217 16.65 20.66 -26.47
CA ASN A 217 17.62 21.15 -27.45
C ASN A 217 17.00 21.34 -28.85
N GLN A 218 16.17 20.39 -29.30
CA GLN A 218 15.45 20.51 -30.58
C GLN A 218 14.49 21.71 -30.60
N VAL A 219 13.79 21.98 -29.51
CA VAL A 219 12.92 23.16 -29.39
C VAL A 219 13.73 24.46 -29.49
N LEU A 220 14.88 24.54 -28.81
CA LEU A 220 15.79 25.70 -28.91
C LEU A 220 16.34 25.89 -30.32
N GLU A 221 16.73 24.80 -30.99
CA GLU A 221 17.20 24.84 -32.37
C GLU A 221 16.11 25.28 -33.36
N ASN A 222 14.87 24.80 -33.16
CA ASN A 222 13.71 25.24 -33.93
C ASN A 222 13.46 26.74 -33.76
N THR A 223 13.46 27.25 -32.53
CA THR A 223 13.29 28.69 -32.26
C THR A 223 14.37 29.52 -32.98
N LYS A 224 15.64 29.11 -32.86
CA LYS A 224 16.75 29.78 -33.57
C LYS A 224 16.60 29.74 -35.09
N SER A 225 16.21 28.58 -35.64
CA SER A 225 15.99 28.43 -37.08
C SER A 225 14.83 29.30 -37.57
N THR A 226 13.77 29.42 -36.76
CA THR A 226 12.60 30.27 -37.03
C THR A 226 13.00 31.74 -37.09
N ASP A 227 13.85 32.20 -36.18
CA ASP A 227 14.39 33.58 -36.19
C ASP A 227 15.26 33.84 -37.44
N ILE A 228 16.09 32.88 -37.86
CA ILE A 228 16.89 32.99 -39.10
C ILE A 228 15.99 33.09 -40.33
N VAL A 229 14.92 32.28 -40.39
CA VAL A 229 13.96 32.29 -41.51
C VAL A 229 13.20 33.61 -41.54
N HIS A 230 12.78 34.12 -40.39
CA HIS A 230 12.13 35.44 -40.26
C HIS A 230 13.00 36.55 -40.86
N ASP A 231 14.28 36.61 -40.46
CA ASP A 231 15.20 37.65 -40.92
C ASP A 231 15.49 37.55 -42.42
N LYS A 232 15.63 36.33 -42.95
CA LYS A 232 15.77 36.10 -44.40
C LYS A 232 14.52 36.51 -45.16
N ALA A 233 13.32 36.13 -44.70
CA ALA A 233 12.07 36.51 -45.33
C ALA A 233 11.92 38.03 -45.39
N LYS A 234 12.28 38.73 -44.30
CA LYS A 234 12.32 40.20 -44.25
C LYS A 234 13.30 40.79 -45.26
N GLN A 235 14.51 40.24 -45.39
CA GLN A 235 15.49 40.69 -46.37
C GLN A 235 14.97 40.53 -47.81
N VAL A 236 14.40 39.37 -48.14
CA VAL A 236 13.80 39.11 -49.46
C VAL A 236 12.63 40.06 -49.72
N GLY A 237 11.81 40.36 -48.70
CA GLY A 237 10.73 41.34 -48.81
C GLY A 237 11.22 42.75 -49.17
N ILE A 238 12.35 43.18 -48.61
CA ILE A 238 13.00 44.46 -48.95
C ILE A 238 13.48 44.46 -50.42
N GLU A 239 14.12 43.37 -50.86
CA GLU A 239 14.60 43.23 -52.25
C GLU A 239 13.45 43.17 -53.27
N ALA A 240 12.35 42.47 -52.95
CA ALA A 240 11.14 42.44 -53.76
C ALA A 240 10.49 43.83 -53.86
N SER A 241 10.42 44.58 -52.75
CA SER A 241 9.92 45.96 -52.73
C SER A 241 10.77 46.90 -53.62
N ASN A 242 12.10 46.76 -53.57
CA ASN A 242 13.00 47.51 -54.45
C ASN A 242 12.82 47.12 -55.93
N SER A 243 12.62 45.83 -56.21
CA SER A 243 12.36 45.31 -57.55
C SER A 243 11.03 45.85 -58.10
N GLN A 244 9.99 45.94 -57.26
CA GLN A 244 8.71 46.55 -57.63
C GLN A 244 8.87 48.01 -58.03
N LYS A 245 9.62 48.82 -57.25
CA LYS A 245 9.92 50.22 -57.62
C LYS A 245 10.63 50.32 -58.98
N LYS A 246 11.55 49.40 -59.26
CA LYS A 246 12.26 49.36 -60.56
C LYS A 246 11.33 48.97 -61.71
N MET A 247 10.35 48.11 -61.47
CA MET A 247 9.30 47.82 -62.46
C MET A 247 8.41 49.04 -62.71
N ASP A 248 8.05 49.80 -61.67
CA ASP A 248 7.28 51.04 -61.84
C ASP A 248 8.07 52.07 -62.67
N GLU A 249 9.37 52.21 -62.43
CA GLU A 249 10.28 53.03 -63.27
C GLU A 249 10.31 52.53 -64.73
N LEU A 250 10.35 51.21 -64.96
CA LEU A 250 10.35 50.60 -66.29
C LEU A 250 9.04 50.84 -67.04
N VAL A 251 7.89 50.73 -66.36
CA VAL A 251 6.57 51.06 -66.92
C VAL A 251 6.54 52.52 -67.40
N GLU A 252 7.05 53.45 -66.60
CA GLU A 252 7.11 54.86 -66.99
C GLU A 252 8.07 55.11 -68.16
N ALA A 253 9.19 54.39 -68.22
CA ALA A 253 10.10 54.45 -69.37
C ALA A 253 9.43 53.95 -70.66
N MET A 254 8.72 52.82 -70.60
CA MET A 254 8.00 52.26 -71.74
C MET A 254 6.86 53.18 -72.23
N LYS A 255 6.13 53.84 -71.31
CA LYS A 255 5.16 54.89 -71.68
C LYS A 255 5.81 56.05 -72.45
N LYS A 256 6.98 56.51 -72.00
CA LYS A 256 7.73 57.58 -72.70
C LYS A 256 8.22 57.13 -74.07
N ILE A 257 8.71 55.89 -74.19
CA ILE A 257 9.09 55.31 -75.49
C ILE A 257 7.87 55.27 -76.40
N ASN A 258 6.74 54.72 -75.95
CA ASN A 258 5.50 54.66 -76.73
C ASN A 258 5.06 56.04 -77.24
N ALA A 259 5.02 57.04 -76.36
CA ALA A 259 4.68 58.42 -76.73
C ALA A 259 5.67 59.04 -77.73
N THR A 260 6.96 58.74 -77.58
CA THR A 260 8.00 59.23 -78.50
C THR A 260 7.88 58.56 -79.87
N THR A 261 7.64 57.26 -79.92
CA THR A 261 7.44 56.50 -81.16
C THR A 261 6.19 56.98 -81.91
N GLN A 262 5.08 57.26 -81.22
CA GLN A 262 3.88 57.88 -81.82
C GLN A 262 4.16 59.27 -82.41
N ASN A 263 4.99 60.08 -81.74
CA ASN A 263 5.41 61.37 -82.29
C ASN A 263 6.27 61.19 -83.56
N VAL A 264 7.16 60.19 -83.58
CA VAL A 264 7.95 59.87 -84.77
C VAL A 264 7.05 59.41 -85.92
N GLU A 265 6.04 58.56 -85.66
CA GLU A 265 5.04 58.15 -86.65
C GLU A 265 4.38 59.37 -87.33
N LYS A 266 3.98 60.36 -86.52
CA LYS A 266 3.39 61.60 -87.02
C LYS A 266 4.36 62.40 -87.90
N ILE A 267 5.63 62.50 -87.50
CA ILE A 267 6.67 63.18 -88.30
C ILE A 267 6.87 62.45 -89.64
N ILE A 268 6.89 61.12 -89.65
CA ILE A 268 7.02 60.34 -90.89
C ILE A 268 5.81 60.57 -91.80
N ALA A 269 4.59 60.62 -91.25
CA ALA A 269 3.39 60.95 -92.02
C ALA A 269 3.44 62.39 -92.60
N ASP A 270 3.99 63.36 -91.87
CA ASP A 270 4.21 64.71 -92.38
C ASP A 270 5.25 64.72 -93.52
N ILE A 271 6.33 63.93 -93.41
CA ILE A 271 7.35 63.78 -94.47
C ILE A 271 6.73 63.16 -95.73
N GLU A 272 5.91 62.11 -95.59
CA GLU A 272 5.18 61.49 -96.72
C GLU A 272 4.28 62.51 -97.43
N ASN A 273 3.56 63.33 -96.66
CA ASN A 273 2.73 64.41 -97.21
C ASN A 273 3.56 65.48 -97.94
N ILE A 274 4.70 65.90 -97.39
CA ILE A 274 5.61 66.86 -98.03
C ILE A 274 6.19 66.27 -99.32
N ALA A 275 6.60 65.01 -99.31
CA ALA A 275 7.12 64.31 -100.49
C ALA A 275 6.05 64.24 -101.59
N SER A 276 4.81 63.87 -101.25
CA SER A 276 3.67 63.87 -102.19
C SER A 276 3.37 65.26 -102.77
N GLN A 277 3.36 66.31 -101.94
CA GLN A 277 3.19 67.69 -102.40
C GLN A 277 4.34 68.13 -103.33
N THR A 278 5.58 67.75 -103.01
CA THR A 278 6.77 68.06 -103.82
C THR A 278 6.72 67.32 -105.18
N ASN A 279 6.25 66.09 -105.19
CA ASN A 279 6.00 65.31 -106.41
C ASN A 279 4.94 65.99 -107.30
N LEU A 280 3.85 66.49 -106.73
CA LEU A 280 2.83 67.25 -107.46
C LEU A 280 3.37 68.60 -107.97
N LEU A 281 4.16 69.31 -107.16
CA LEU A 281 4.76 70.59 -107.55
C LEU A 281 5.74 70.42 -108.71
N SER A 282 6.60 69.40 -108.64
CA SER A 282 7.57 69.07 -109.68
C SER A 282 6.89 68.58 -110.96
N LEU A 283 5.80 67.81 -110.87
CA LEU A 283 4.99 67.46 -112.02
C LEU A 283 4.42 68.69 -112.73
N ASN A 284 3.85 69.63 -111.96
CA ASN A 284 3.37 70.90 -112.50
C ASN A 284 4.50 71.72 -113.16
N ALA A 285 5.69 71.72 -112.56
CA ALA A 285 6.88 72.38 -113.11
C ALA A 285 7.38 71.70 -114.40
N SER A 286 7.42 70.36 -114.46
CA SER A 286 7.75 69.59 -115.67
C SER A 286 6.76 69.87 -116.80
N ILE A 287 5.46 69.97 -116.50
CA ILE A 287 4.41 70.32 -117.48
C ILE A 287 4.63 71.74 -118.03
N GLU A 288 4.86 72.73 -117.16
CA GLU A 288 5.05 74.12 -117.60
C GLU A 288 6.39 74.31 -118.34
N ALA A 289 7.43 73.57 -117.96
CA ALA A 289 8.71 73.52 -118.69
C ALA A 289 8.55 72.90 -120.09
N ALA A 290 7.75 71.84 -120.23
CA ALA A 290 7.40 71.27 -121.55
C ALA A 290 6.60 72.25 -122.41
N ARG A 291 5.77 73.09 -121.79
CA ARG A 291 4.98 74.14 -122.45
C ARG A 291 5.84 75.29 -122.99
N ALA A 292 6.99 75.57 -122.36
CA ALA A 292 7.96 76.58 -122.77
C ALA A 292 8.90 76.13 -123.93
N GLY A 293 8.77 74.89 -124.43
CA GLY A 293 9.52 74.41 -125.60
C GLY A 293 11.04 74.32 -125.39
N GLU A 294 11.86 74.75 -126.36
CA GLU A 294 13.32 74.66 -126.25
C GLU A 294 13.92 75.51 -125.12
N ALA A 295 13.28 76.61 -124.71
CA ALA A 295 13.75 77.47 -123.62
C ALA A 295 13.56 76.83 -122.23
N GLY A 296 12.63 75.88 -122.08
CA GLY A 296 12.31 75.19 -120.81
C GLY A 296 13.06 73.89 -120.58
N ARG A 297 13.90 73.45 -121.53
CA ARG A 297 14.50 72.11 -121.53
C ARG A 297 15.39 71.81 -120.31
N GLY A 298 16.13 72.83 -119.83
CA GLY A 298 16.92 72.72 -118.59
C GLY A 298 16.06 72.67 -117.33
N PHE A 299 14.94 73.40 -117.28
CA PHE A 299 13.99 73.36 -116.18
C PHE A 299 13.23 72.04 -116.11
N ALA A 300 12.89 71.43 -117.26
CA ALA A 300 12.24 70.13 -117.33
C ALA A 300 13.11 69.02 -116.70
N VAL A 301 14.43 69.03 -116.95
CA VAL A 301 15.36 68.06 -116.36
C VAL A 301 15.45 68.21 -114.84
N VAL A 302 15.52 69.44 -114.34
CA VAL A 302 15.53 69.72 -112.88
C VAL A 302 14.21 69.30 -112.24
N ALA A 303 13.08 69.61 -112.88
CA ALA A 303 11.76 69.22 -112.38
C ALA A 303 11.60 67.69 -112.32
N ASP A 304 12.04 66.94 -113.34
CA ASP A 304 12.03 65.48 -113.31
C ASP A 304 12.98 64.89 -112.24
N GLN A 305 14.14 65.50 -111.99
CA GLN A 305 15.02 65.10 -110.88
C GLN A 305 14.38 65.35 -109.51
N ILE A 306 13.70 66.49 -109.33
CA ILE A 306 12.94 66.78 -108.09
C ILE A 306 11.80 65.77 -107.93
N ARG A 307 11.11 65.41 -109.03
CA ARG A 307 10.03 64.41 -109.03
C ARG A 307 10.55 63.05 -108.56
N GLN A 308 11.69 62.61 -109.10
CA GLN A 308 12.31 61.34 -108.72
C GLN A 308 12.75 61.34 -107.26
N LEU A 309 13.37 62.42 -106.76
CA LEU A 309 13.73 62.57 -105.35
C LEU A 309 12.51 62.57 -104.42
N ALA A 310 11.40 63.20 -104.84
CA ALA A 310 10.15 63.22 -104.09
C ALA A 310 9.51 61.83 -104.03
N GLU A 311 9.53 61.07 -105.12
CA GLU A 311 9.04 59.68 -105.18
C GLU A 311 9.89 58.75 -104.30
N GLU A 312 11.23 58.90 -104.34
CA GLU A 312 12.17 58.16 -103.49
C GLU A 312 12.02 58.52 -101.99
N SER A 313 11.76 59.79 -101.69
CA SER A 313 11.49 60.26 -100.32
C SER A 313 10.15 59.74 -99.78
N ALA A 314 9.11 59.69 -100.62
CA ALA A 314 7.81 59.09 -100.26
C ALA A 314 7.96 57.58 -99.98
N ASN A 315 8.67 56.85 -100.84
CA ASN A 315 8.93 55.42 -100.63
C ASN A 315 9.71 55.18 -99.32
N SER A 316 10.73 55.99 -99.04
CA SER A 316 11.50 55.93 -97.79
C SER A 316 10.65 56.25 -96.55
N ALA A 317 9.70 57.18 -96.67
CA ALA A 317 8.74 57.50 -95.61
C ALA A 317 7.80 56.31 -95.34
N VAL A 318 7.27 55.66 -96.38
CA VAL A 318 6.42 54.45 -96.25
C VAL A 318 7.17 53.32 -95.55
N GLU A 319 8.43 53.08 -95.91
CA GLU A 319 9.25 52.03 -95.28
C GLU A 319 9.59 52.37 -93.83
N SER A 320 9.91 53.64 -93.53
CA SER A 320 10.08 54.12 -92.16
C SER A 320 8.81 53.98 -91.33
N LYS A 321 7.65 54.29 -91.91
CA LYS A 321 6.34 54.13 -91.26
C LYS A 321 6.11 52.68 -90.86
N LYS A 322 6.38 51.73 -91.76
CA LYS A 322 6.27 50.29 -91.47
C LYS A 322 7.18 49.86 -90.30
N LEU A 323 8.43 50.34 -90.26
CA LEU A 323 9.34 50.06 -89.15
C LEU A 323 8.86 50.67 -87.82
N ILE A 324 8.24 51.85 -87.87
CA ILE A 324 7.65 52.51 -86.70
C ILE A 324 6.39 51.77 -86.21
N GLU A 325 5.51 51.32 -87.11
CA GLU A 325 4.36 50.47 -86.78
C GLU A 325 4.80 49.17 -86.10
N GLN A 326 5.86 48.53 -86.62
CA GLN A 326 6.47 47.36 -85.97
C GLN A 326 7.04 47.71 -84.59
N SER A 327 7.73 48.85 -84.46
CA SER A 327 8.28 49.31 -83.17
C SER A 327 7.18 49.60 -82.14
N LEU A 328 6.03 50.13 -82.57
CA LEU A 328 4.87 50.33 -81.70
C LEU A 328 4.31 49.01 -81.19
N SER A 329 4.22 47.99 -82.05
CA SER A 329 3.80 46.64 -81.64
C SER A 329 4.74 46.04 -80.60
N GLU A 330 6.06 46.11 -80.82
CA GLU A 330 7.07 45.60 -79.86
C GLU A 330 7.02 46.33 -78.51
N VAL A 331 6.74 47.64 -78.52
CA VAL A 331 6.57 48.44 -77.29
C VAL A 331 5.29 48.05 -76.53
N ASP A 332 4.20 47.74 -77.23
CA ASP A 332 2.96 47.27 -76.61
C ASP A 332 3.15 45.89 -75.95
N ASP A 333 3.83 44.97 -76.64
CA ASP A 333 4.21 43.68 -76.08
C ASP A 333 5.13 43.84 -74.85
N GLY A 334 6.12 44.74 -74.91
CA GLY A 334 6.98 45.06 -73.78
C GLY A 334 6.22 45.67 -72.58
N ASN A 335 5.21 46.52 -72.84
CA ASN A 335 4.32 47.04 -71.81
C ASN A 335 3.54 45.92 -71.13
N LYS A 336 3.01 44.97 -71.90
CA LYS A 336 2.28 43.81 -71.38
C LYS A 336 3.17 42.95 -70.49
N VAL A 337 4.37 42.59 -70.95
CA VAL A 337 5.33 41.78 -70.18
C VAL A 337 5.72 42.49 -68.88
N THR A 338 5.96 43.80 -68.93
CA THR A 338 6.32 44.58 -67.74
C THR A 338 5.19 44.59 -66.71
N LYS A 339 3.93 44.75 -67.17
CA LYS A 339 2.76 44.71 -66.29
C LYS A 339 2.57 43.34 -65.64
N GLU A 340 2.66 42.27 -66.43
CA GLU A 340 2.57 40.89 -65.91
C GLU A 340 3.67 40.61 -64.88
N THR A 341 4.88 41.11 -65.13
CA THR A 341 6.01 40.98 -64.21
C THR A 341 5.77 41.74 -62.90
N GLY A 342 5.19 42.95 -62.96
CA GLY A 342 4.80 43.71 -61.77
C GLY A 342 3.71 43.01 -60.95
N GLU A 343 2.70 42.43 -61.60
CA GLU A 343 1.67 41.65 -60.91
C GLU A 343 2.24 40.38 -60.26
N ALA A 344 3.19 39.70 -60.92
CA ALA A 344 3.90 38.56 -60.34
C ALA A 344 4.72 38.95 -59.12
N MET A 345 5.40 40.10 -59.15
CA MET A 345 6.20 40.59 -58.01
C MET A 345 5.31 40.94 -56.81
N LYS A 346 4.12 41.51 -57.05
CA LYS A 346 3.13 41.75 -56.00
C LYS A 346 2.67 40.45 -55.32
N LYS A 347 2.42 39.39 -56.10
CA LYS A 347 2.09 38.07 -55.54
C LYS A 347 3.23 37.49 -54.68
N VAL A 348 4.49 37.69 -55.08
CA VAL A 348 5.65 37.28 -54.29
C VAL A 348 5.67 38.00 -52.95
N MET A 349 5.38 39.30 -52.91
CA MET A 349 5.28 40.06 -51.66
C MET A 349 4.14 39.54 -50.76
N ASP A 350 2.96 39.28 -51.33
CA ASP A 350 1.82 38.74 -50.57
C ASP A 350 2.13 37.36 -49.96
N GLU A 351 2.86 36.49 -50.67
CA GLU A 351 3.30 35.20 -50.14
C GLU A 351 4.40 35.33 -49.08
N LEU A 352 5.31 36.30 -49.20
CA LEU A 352 6.32 36.57 -48.17
C LEU A 352 5.69 37.02 -46.86
N ASP A 353 4.65 37.85 -46.91
CA ASP A 353 3.90 38.26 -45.71
C ASP A 353 3.24 37.07 -45.02
N LYS A 354 2.69 36.11 -45.78
CA LYS A 354 2.16 34.85 -45.24
C LYS A 354 3.26 34.01 -44.59
N ILE A 355 4.43 33.89 -45.22
CA ILE A 355 5.58 33.18 -44.65
C ILE A 355 5.98 33.79 -43.31
N ILE A 356 6.07 35.13 -43.22
CA ILE A 356 6.40 35.83 -41.96
C ILE A 356 5.35 35.52 -40.88
N GLN A 357 4.06 35.49 -41.23
CA GLN A 357 3.00 35.16 -40.29
C GLN A 357 3.08 33.71 -39.80
N GLU A 358 3.36 32.75 -40.67
CA GLU A 358 3.52 31.35 -40.27
C GLU A 358 4.76 31.13 -39.39
N VAL A 359 5.86 31.83 -39.70
CA VAL A 359 7.07 31.82 -38.87
C VAL A 359 6.78 32.37 -37.46
N ALA A 360 5.96 33.40 -37.34
CA ALA A 360 5.52 33.92 -36.04
C ALA A 360 4.63 32.91 -35.27
N ASN A 361 3.78 32.17 -35.98
CA ASN A 361 2.97 31.10 -35.39
C ASN A 361 3.86 29.96 -34.88
N ILE A 362 4.85 29.53 -35.67
CA ILE A 362 5.83 28.50 -35.29
C ILE A 362 6.59 28.93 -34.03
N ARG A 363 7.08 30.18 -33.98
CA ARG A 363 7.77 30.70 -32.80
C ARG A 363 6.91 30.62 -31.53
N THR A 364 5.66 31.05 -31.64
CA THR A 364 4.70 30.97 -30.52
C THR A 364 4.44 29.53 -30.09
N ALA A 365 4.38 28.59 -31.04
CA ALA A 365 4.23 27.17 -30.74
C ALA A 365 5.48 26.59 -30.05
N SER A 366 6.68 26.95 -30.51
CA SER A 366 7.94 26.54 -29.90
C SER A 366 8.08 27.07 -28.47
N ASP A 367 7.68 28.32 -28.19
CA ASP A 367 7.68 28.87 -26.83
C ASP A 367 6.75 28.08 -25.89
N ARG A 368 5.58 27.64 -26.39
CA ARG A 368 4.68 26.77 -25.62
C ARG A 368 5.25 25.37 -25.42
N GLN A 369 5.91 24.81 -26.44
CA GLN A 369 6.60 23.52 -26.32
C GLN A 369 7.71 23.60 -25.26
N ALA A 370 8.53 24.64 -25.26
CA ALA A 370 9.58 24.83 -24.26
C ALA A 370 9.02 24.82 -22.84
N LYS A 371 7.91 25.54 -22.60
CA LYS A 371 7.24 25.53 -21.29
C LYS A 371 6.68 24.15 -20.93
N SER A 372 6.09 23.44 -21.90
CA SER A 372 5.53 22.10 -21.66
C SER A 372 6.63 21.09 -21.34
N VAL A 373 7.78 21.18 -22.02
CA VAL A 373 8.95 20.34 -21.76
C VAL A 373 9.53 20.61 -20.37
N GLU A 374 9.55 21.86 -19.92
CA GLU A 374 9.95 22.22 -18.55
C GLU A 374 9.01 21.62 -17.49
N GLU A 375 7.70 21.62 -17.73
CA GLU A 375 6.73 20.97 -16.84
C GLU A 375 6.91 19.44 -16.83
N ILE A 376 7.20 18.83 -17.99
CA ILE A 376 7.53 17.40 -18.10
C ILE A 376 8.81 17.10 -17.30
N ARG A 377 9.86 17.90 -17.45
CA ARG A 377 11.13 17.75 -16.73
C ARG A 377 10.91 17.70 -15.22
N LYS A 378 10.11 18.63 -14.70
CA LYS A 378 9.75 18.64 -13.28
C LYS A 378 8.96 17.39 -12.87
N GLY A 379 8.00 16.95 -13.68
CA GLY A 379 7.25 15.72 -13.43
C GLY A 379 8.15 14.47 -13.40
N VAL A 380 9.21 14.43 -14.21
CA VAL A 380 10.21 13.36 -14.19
C VAL A 380 11.05 13.40 -12.91
N GLU A 381 11.43 14.59 -12.41
CA GLU A 381 12.08 14.74 -11.10
C GLU A 381 11.18 14.24 -9.96
N ASP A 382 9.89 14.58 -9.96
CA ASP A 382 8.93 14.10 -8.95
C ASP A 382 8.79 12.56 -8.97
N ILE A 383 8.83 11.93 -10.15
CA ILE A 383 8.81 10.46 -10.29
C ILE A 383 10.07 9.85 -9.69
N ASN A 384 11.24 10.47 -9.90
CA ASN A 384 12.50 10.00 -9.33
C ASN A 384 12.47 9.98 -7.79
N ASP A 385 11.87 11.00 -7.16
CA ASP A 385 11.69 11.04 -5.70
C ASP A 385 10.80 9.89 -5.20
N VAL A 386 9.71 9.59 -5.93
CA VAL A 386 8.83 8.45 -5.61
C VAL A 386 9.56 7.12 -5.73
N ILE A 387 10.41 6.95 -6.75
CA ILE A 387 11.22 5.74 -6.93
C ILE A 387 12.16 5.54 -5.73
N GLN A 388 12.83 6.59 -5.26
CA GLN A 388 13.68 6.51 -4.07
C GLN A 388 12.87 6.15 -2.82
N SER A 389 11.69 6.76 -2.66
CA SER A 389 10.79 6.44 -1.55
C SER A 389 10.31 4.98 -1.60
N ASN A 390 10.03 4.44 -2.78
CA ASN A 390 9.63 3.04 -2.95
C ASN A 390 10.78 2.10 -2.61
N SER A 391 12.01 2.42 -3.03
CA SER A 391 13.20 1.63 -2.69
C SER A 391 13.43 1.60 -1.17
N ALA A 392 13.35 2.75 -0.50
CA ALA A 392 13.50 2.83 0.95
C ALA A 392 12.38 2.07 1.69
N ALA A 393 11.12 2.22 1.24
CA ALA A 393 9.98 1.51 1.81
C ALA A 393 10.09 0.00 1.61
N ALA A 394 10.61 -0.46 0.46
CA ALA A 394 10.88 -1.86 0.20
C ALA A 394 11.94 -2.42 1.16
N GLU A 395 13.06 -1.71 1.37
CA GLU A 395 14.09 -2.12 2.33
C GLU A 395 13.53 -2.23 3.77
N GLU A 396 12.76 -1.23 4.21
CA GLU A 396 12.12 -1.23 5.54
C GLU A 396 11.10 -2.35 5.69
N THR A 397 10.30 -2.60 4.65
CA THR A 397 9.30 -3.68 4.64
C THR A 397 9.97 -5.04 4.68
N SER A 398 11.08 -5.24 3.96
CA SER A 398 11.86 -6.47 3.99
C SER A 398 12.43 -6.74 5.38
N ALA A 399 13.07 -5.73 6.00
CA ALA A 399 13.60 -5.84 7.36
C ALA A 399 12.51 -6.17 8.39
N THR A 400 11.37 -5.48 8.33
CA THR A 400 10.22 -5.74 9.22
C THR A 400 9.68 -7.15 9.02
N SER A 401 9.65 -7.64 7.78
CA SER A 401 9.20 -9.00 7.46
C SER A 401 10.13 -10.06 8.05
N GLU A 402 11.45 -9.85 8.00
CA GLU A 402 12.42 -10.73 8.65
C GLU A 402 12.23 -10.76 10.18
N GLU A 403 11.99 -9.61 10.82
CA GLU A 403 11.71 -9.53 12.26
C GLU A 403 10.42 -10.27 12.65
N LEU A 404 9.36 -10.14 11.84
CA LEU A 404 8.10 -10.85 12.07
C LEU A 404 8.27 -12.36 11.90
N ALA A 405 9.01 -12.81 10.88
CA ALA A 405 9.32 -14.22 10.67
C ALA A 405 10.14 -14.80 11.84
N ALA A 406 11.14 -14.05 12.33
CA ALA A 406 11.92 -14.45 13.50
C ALA A 406 11.07 -14.51 14.78
N SER A 407 10.15 -13.56 14.96
CA SER A 407 9.22 -13.54 16.09
C SER A 407 8.25 -14.72 16.06
N ALA A 408 7.73 -15.07 14.88
CA ALA A 408 6.89 -16.25 14.68
C ALA A 408 7.65 -17.56 14.95
N SER A 409 8.90 -17.67 14.49
CA SER A 409 9.78 -18.81 14.78
C SER A 409 10.02 -18.95 16.29
N THR A 410 10.32 -17.85 16.98
CA THR A 410 10.51 -17.83 18.44
C THR A 410 9.25 -18.27 19.17
N LEU A 411 8.07 -17.84 18.71
CA LEU A 411 6.78 -18.25 19.28
C LEU A 411 6.58 -19.76 19.10
N SER A 412 6.90 -20.31 17.92
CA SER A 412 6.84 -21.75 17.66
C SER A 412 7.77 -22.53 18.59
N GLU A 413 9.03 -22.11 18.73
CA GLU A 413 10.00 -22.76 19.64
C GLU A 413 9.55 -22.74 21.11
N LEU A 414 8.86 -21.67 21.54
CA LEU A 414 8.30 -21.61 22.89
C LEU A 414 7.12 -22.56 23.08
N LEU A 415 6.29 -22.73 22.05
CA LEU A 415 5.13 -23.62 22.07
C LEU A 415 5.53 -25.10 21.97
N GLU A 416 6.60 -25.43 21.25
CA GLU A 416 7.14 -26.80 21.13
C GLU A 416 7.57 -27.40 22.48
N LYS A 417 7.84 -26.57 23.49
CA LYS A 417 8.14 -27.03 24.85
C LYS A 417 6.93 -27.65 25.56
N PHE A 418 5.73 -27.45 25.04
CA PHE A 418 4.50 -27.97 25.61
C PHE A 418 4.03 -29.21 24.85
N VAL A 419 3.72 -30.28 25.58
CA VAL A 419 3.04 -31.44 25.01
C VAL A 419 1.55 -31.24 25.21
N LEU A 420 0.87 -30.80 24.15
CA LEU A 420 -0.55 -30.46 24.16
C LEU A 420 -1.42 -31.72 24.04
N ARG A 421 -2.67 -31.61 24.51
CA ARG A 421 -3.67 -32.65 24.32
C ARG A 421 -4.37 -32.41 22.97
N ASP A 422 -4.49 -33.50 22.20
CA ASP A 422 -5.23 -33.53 20.93
C ASP A 422 -6.68 -33.03 21.05
#